data_AF-A0A9Q4PU91-F1
#
_entry.id   AF-A0A9Q4PU91-F1
#
_cell.length_a   1.000
_cell.length_b   1.000
_cell.length_c   1.000
_cell.angle_alpha   90.00
_cell.angle_beta   90.00
_cell.angle_gamma   90.00
#
_symmetry.space_group_name_H-M   'P 1'
#
loop_
_entity.id
_entity.type
_entity.pdbx_description
1 polymer ?
#
loop_
_entity_poly.entity_id
_entity_poly.type
_entity_poly.pdbx_seq_one_letter_code
_entity_poly.pdbx_strand_id
1 'polypeptide(L)'
;MSFEDILYNKDKKIEECKEFIRYIEEVFFVYNKDNLNVSILLELLHKKVDVLNSLKIEKYDQAIDNVRKIDGIDERIVRQIKYLKKEIYNDFSQKLDNKNTLKERLETKYNLNKLDKAINLEYYFLKRHKEYFKNFNISNTLKLNKIKNELRNNDFFDWYLYKKSQEYKVDTILGIFNFIKNNRWLSTILFFGFGFIIYIFYFFKETTPFVFGQEFIYVVVSTSTIFLLIPIILVIFVMSFYYLYISDKKDEKFKKGTFFYKSFFVEVLSFLLMNITILIFSENISKLIMNSDLQIGFNEVFEVIVVMILVWIFYTFTVSILIKNQKATLGIFLFMLFFIFMISKKIGSINLFFPILFTFFGICLFYIILIEKDEKASFYTPAFLVAFSIILLGTTLIFIDIVYKKLNFGNIYYKYVILDKNAKLPNEICDDRYIKNIKEIKEMLSYCDENLTYKLENNEKKSIKIPSNCIAFANKDGYIYKTYNKKDLCRDNKKDINVSVVMPTYFIKKYDSIELYNIKAITKIGSSWHIKAVNDFRFKIDKDHVKTEVE
;
A
#
# COMPACT_ATOMS: atom_id res chain seq x y z
N MET A 1 -2.34 -9.45 -26.70
CA MET A 1 -2.69 -8.38 -27.68
C MET A 1 -3.75 -8.94 -28.62
N SER A 2 -4.78 -8.18 -29.00
CA SER A 2 -5.83 -8.71 -29.91
C SER A 2 -5.32 -8.74 -31.36
N PHE A 3 -5.95 -9.57 -32.21
CA PHE A 3 -5.64 -9.60 -33.65
C PHE A 3 -5.88 -8.23 -34.31
N GLU A 4 -6.95 -7.54 -33.90
CA GLU A 4 -7.32 -6.21 -34.37
C GLU A 4 -6.23 -5.17 -34.04
N ASP A 5 -5.66 -5.20 -32.84
CA ASP A 5 -4.54 -4.32 -32.45
C ASP A 5 -3.28 -4.57 -33.30
N ILE A 6 -3.01 -5.83 -33.64
CA ILE A 6 -1.84 -6.22 -34.44
C ILE A 6 -2.00 -5.76 -35.88
N LEU A 7 -3.22 -5.90 -36.42
CA LEU A 7 -3.54 -5.46 -37.77
C LEU A 7 -3.52 -3.93 -37.89
N TYR A 8 -4.10 -3.21 -36.92
CA TYR A 8 -4.12 -1.75 -36.90
C TYR A 8 -2.70 -1.15 -36.81
N ASN A 9 -1.79 -1.81 -36.09
CA ASN A 9 -0.40 -1.36 -35.95
C ASN A 9 0.58 -2.05 -36.91
N LYS A 10 0.08 -2.81 -37.90
CA LYS A 10 0.90 -3.67 -38.77
C LYS A 10 2.01 -2.90 -39.49
N ASP A 11 1.66 -1.83 -40.18
CA ASP A 11 2.61 -1.08 -41.02
C ASP A 11 3.70 -0.42 -40.18
N LYS A 12 3.31 0.11 -39.00
CA LYS A 12 4.25 0.64 -38.02
C LYS A 12 5.23 -0.43 -37.54
N LYS A 13 4.74 -1.63 -37.19
CA LYS A 13 5.59 -2.74 -36.73
C LYS A 13 6.53 -3.24 -37.82
N ILE A 14 6.10 -3.24 -39.08
CA ILE A 14 6.96 -3.60 -40.23
C ILE A 14 8.11 -2.60 -40.37
N GLU A 15 7.81 -1.30 -40.29
CA GLU A 15 8.82 -0.25 -40.40
C GLU A 15 9.86 -0.34 -39.25
N GLU A 16 9.40 -0.53 -38.01
CA GLU A 16 10.28 -0.76 -36.84
C GLU A 16 11.22 -1.96 -37.06
N CYS A 17 10.73 -3.05 -37.67
CA CYS A 17 11.55 -4.22 -37.96
C CYS A 17 12.58 -3.94 -39.06
N LYS A 18 12.20 -3.24 -40.14
CA LYS A 18 13.10 -2.89 -41.25
C LYS A 18 14.25 -1.99 -40.79
N GLU A 19 13.97 -1.06 -39.89
CA GLU A 19 14.99 -0.19 -39.32
C GLU A 19 15.98 -0.93 -38.44
N PHE A 20 15.47 -1.89 -37.66
CA PHE A 20 16.33 -2.73 -36.85
C PHE A 20 17.22 -3.63 -37.72
N ILE A 21 16.66 -4.21 -38.79
CA ILE A 21 17.43 -4.95 -39.81
C ILE A 21 18.56 -4.08 -40.35
N ARG A 22 18.24 -2.86 -40.79
CA ARG A 22 19.23 -1.91 -41.34
C ARG A 22 20.32 -1.56 -40.34
N TYR A 23 19.97 -1.35 -39.07
CA TYR A 23 20.94 -1.12 -38.01
C TYR A 23 21.89 -2.32 -37.85
N ILE A 24 21.35 -3.54 -37.80
CA ILE A 24 22.16 -4.76 -37.68
C ILE A 24 23.09 -4.92 -38.88
N GLU A 25 22.61 -4.66 -40.09
CA GLU A 25 23.40 -4.73 -41.32
C GLU A 25 24.55 -3.72 -41.33
N GLU A 26 24.29 -2.47 -40.90
CA GLU A 26 25.30 -1.43 -40.89
C GLU A 26 26.40 -1.65 -39.84
N VAL A 27 26.04 -2.18 -38.66
CA VAL A 27 26.95 -2.37 -37.52
C VAL A 27 27.64 -3.73 -37.54
N PHE A 28 26.93 -4.82 -37.86
CA PHE A 28 27.44 -6.18 -37.63
C PHE A 28 27.78 -6.96 -38.91
N PHE A 29 27.30 -6.53 -40.09
CA PHE A 29 27.22 -7.43 -41.25
C PHE A 29 28.30 -7.24 -42.33
N VAL A 30 29.14 -6.20 -42.27
CA VAL A 30 30.01 -5.86 -43.42
C VAL A 30 31.10 -6.91 -43.73
N TYR A 31 31.46 -7.82 -42.80
CA TYR A 31 32.40 -8.92 -43.12
C TYR A 31 32.12 -10.29 -42.46
N ASN A 32 31.14 -10.41 -41.57
CA ASN A 32 30.96 -11.60 -40.73
C ASN A 32 29.77 -12.46 -41.20
N LYS A 33 29.88 -13.07 -42.40
CA LYS A 33 28.93 -14.12 -42.84
C LYS A 33 28.85 -15.30 -41.85
N ASP A 34 29.84 -15.43 -40.96
CA ASP A 34 29.97 -16.51 -39.99
C ASP A 34 29.49 -16.16 -38.57
N ASN A 35 29.01 -14.93 -38.29
CA ASN A 35 28.40 -14.64 -36.98
C ASN A 35 26.98 -15.23 -36.92
N LEU A 36 26.92 -16.48 -36.46
CA LEU A 36 25.70 -17.26 -36.27
C LEU A 36 24.62 -16.49 -35.49
N ASN A 37 25.02 -15.68 -34.50
CA ASN A 37 24.04 -14.99 -33.67
C ASN A 37 23.38 -13.80 -34.38
N VAL A 38 24.14 -13.10 -35.24
CA VAL A 38 23.65 -11.98 -36.04
C VAL A 38 22.76 -12.49 -37.18
N SER A 39 23.17 -13.58 -37.84
CA SER A 39 22.40 -14.18 -38.93
C SER A 39 21.05 -14.72 -38.46
N ILE A 40 21.01 -15.42 -37.31
CA ILE A 40 19.75 -15.87 -36.69
C ILE A 40 18.85 -14.68 -36.35
N LEU A 41 19.40 -13.57 -35.83
CA LEU A 41 18.59 -12.39 -35.51
C LEU A 41 17.96 -11.78 -36.78
N LEU A 42 18.74 -11.64 -37.85
CA LEU A 42 18.25 -11.12 -39.14
C LEU A 42 17.16 -12.03 -39.72
N GLU A 43 17.36 -13.35 -39.73
CA GLU A 43 16.36 -14.31 -40.20
C GLU A 43 15.05 -14.17 -39.44
N LEU A 44 15.11 -14.05 -38.10
CA LEU A 44 13.93 -13.87 -37.27
C LEU A 44 13.21 -12.54 -37.54
N LEU A 45 13.95 -11.46 -37.77
CA LEU A 45 13.37 -10.14 -38.10
C LEU A 45 12.70 -10.15 -39.49
N HIS A 46 13.34 -10.73 -40.50
CA HIS A 46 12.74 -10.90 -41.82
C HIS A 46 11.49 -11.77 -41.76
N LYS A 47 11.56 -12.91 -41.06
CA LYS A 47 10.41 -13.79 -40.85
C LYS A 47 9.24 -13.08 -40.17
N LYS A 48 9.53 -12.18 -39.21
CA LYS A 48 8.50 -11.35 -38.57
C LYS A 48 7.82 -10.41 -39.58
N VAL A 49 8.60 -9.75 -40.43
CA VAL A 49 8.08 -8.87 -41.50
C VAL A 49 7.20 -9.66 -42.46
N ASP A 50 7.62 -10.86 -42.87
CA ASP A 50 6.86 -11.71 -43.78
C ASP A 50 5.52 -12.14 -43.19
N VAL A 51 5.53 -12.58 -41.92
CA VAL A 51 4.29 -12.95 -41.22
C VAL A 51 3.38 -11.73 -41.08
N LEU A 52 3.89 -10.56 -40.70
CA LEU A 52 3.11 -9.32 -40.62
C LEU A 52 2.49 -8.95 -41.97
N ASN A 53 3.27 -8.99 -43.06
CA ASN A 53 2.80 -8.74 -44.42
C ASN A 53 1.67 -9.70 -44.83
N SER A 54 1.74 -10.96 -44.41
CA SER A 54 0.75 -11.99 -44.72
C SER A 54 -0.60 -11.84 -43.99
N LEU A 55 -0.68 -10.99 -42.95
CA LEU A 55 -1.92 -10.76 -42.19
C LEU A 55 -3.00 -10.11 -43.09
N LYS A 56 -4.17 -10.75 -43.17
CA LYS A 56 -5.38 -10.28 -43.87
C LYS A 56 -6.62 -10.46 -42.99
N ILE A 57 -7.60 -9.56 -43.11
CA ILE A 57 -8.85 -9.53 -42.31
C ILE A 57 -9.72 -10.78 -42.55
N GLU A 58 -9.72 -11.30 -43.78
CA GLU A 58 -10.72 -12.26 -44.26
C GLU A 58 -10.55 -13.70 -43.73
N LYS A 59 -9.56 -13.98 -42.87
CA LYS A 59 -9.26 -15.36 -42.41
C LYS A 59 -8.95 -15.42 -40.91
N TYR A 60 -10.01 -15.45 -40.10
CA TYR A 60 -9.92 -15.39 -38.63
C TYR A 60 -9.12 -16.54 -37.98
N ASP A 61 -9.25 -17.78 -38.47
CA ASP A 61 -8.49 -18.92 -37.92
C ASP A 61 -6.99 -18.85 -38.27
N GLN A 62 -6.67 -18.44 -39.51
CA GLN A 62 -5.27 -18.20 -39.92
C GLN A 62 -4.67 -16.99 -39.20
N ALA A 63 -5.50 -16.02 -38.85
CA ALA A 63 -5.12 -14.86 -38.06
C ALA A 63 -4.65 -15.26 -36.65
N ILE A 64 -5.38 -16.14 -35.95
CA ILE A 64 -4.97 -16.63 -34.61
C ILE A 64 -3.62 -17.35 -34.67
N ASP A 65 -3.42 -18.22 -35.66
CA ASP A 65 -2.15 -18.94 -35.83
C ASP A 65 -0.99 -18.01 -36.18
N ASN A 66 -1.24 -16.99 -36.99
CA ASN A 66 -0.23 -16.00 -37.33
C ASN A 66 0.14 -15.10 -36.14
N VAL A 67 -0.82 -14.77 -35.26
CA VAL A 67 -0.53 -14.06 -34.00
C VAL A 67 0.35 -14.90 -33.09
N ARG A 68 0.04 -16.19 -32.90
CA ARG A 68 0.89 -17.11 -32.12
C ARG A 68 2.29 -17.25 -32.72
N LYS A 69 2.42 -17.27 -34.04
CA LYS A 69 3.71 -17.27 -34.73
C LYS A 69 4.49 -15.98 -34.45
N ILE A 70 3.85 -14.82 -34.47
CA ILE A 70 4.49 -13.54 -34.14
C ILE A 70 5.01 -13.56 -32.70
N ASP A 71 4.20 -13.99 -31.73
CA ASP A 71 4.61 -14.07 -30.33
C ASP A 71 5.83 -14.99 -30.14
N GLY A 72 5.81 -16.15 -30.81
CA GLY A 72 6.93 -17.09 -30.80
C GLY A 72 8.19 -16.56 -31.49
N ILE A 73 8.04 -15.73 -32.53
CA ILE A 73 9.18 -15.06 -33.17
C ILE A 73 9.75 -13.97 -32.26
N ASP A 74 8.91 -13.17 -31.61
CA ASP A 74 9.34 -12.12 -30.69
C ASP A 74 10.11 -12.68 -29.48
N GLU A 75 9.71 -13.84 -28.96
CA GLU A 75 10.49 -14.55 -27.93
C GLU A 75 11.89 -14.93 -28.41
N ARG A 76 12.00 -15.44 -29.64
CA ARG A 76 13.28 -15.85 -30.22
C ARG A 76 14.17 -14.65 -30.49
N ILE A 77 13.61 -13.55 -31.00
CA ILE A 77 14.32 -12.27 -31.18
C ILE A 77 14.91 -11.81 -29.85
N VAL A 78 14.11 -11.80 -28.78
CA VAL A 78 14.57 -11.39 -27.45
C VAL A 78 15.68 -12.30 -26.92
N ARG A 79 15.57 -13.63 -27.07
CA ARG A 79 16.66 -14.57 -26.70
C ARG A 79 17.92 -14.29 -27.50
N GLN A 80 17.78 -14.00 -28.79
CA GLN A 80 18.91 -13.75 -29.66
C GLN A 80 19.63 -12.45 -29.34
N ILE A 81 18.89 -11.38 -29.02
CA ILE A 81 19.43 -10.12 -28.49
C ILE A 81 20.24 -10.39 -27.22
N LYS A 82 19.76 -11.26 -26.30
CA LYS A 82 20.50 -11.62 -25.08
C LYS A 82 21.84 -12.31 -25.38
N TYR A 83 21.86 -13.25 -26.33
CA TYR A 83 23.10 -13.90 -26.74
C TYR A 83 24.09 -12.90 -27.33
N LEU A 84 23.63 -12.00 -28.20
CA LEU A 84 24.46 -10.92 -28.76
C LEU A 84 24.99 -9.97 -27.67
N LYS A 85 24.16 -9.52 -26.73
CA LYS A 85 24.61 -8.68 -25.61
C LYS A 85 25.70 -9.36 -24.77
N LYS A 86 25.59 -10.68 -24.55
CA LYS A 86 26.60 -11.48 -23.83
C LYS A 86 27.88 -11.65 -24.64
N GLU A 87 27.76 -11.89 -25.94
CA GLU A 87 28.89 -11.98 -26.87
C GLU A 87 29.69 -10.68 -26.92
N ILE A 88 29.00 -9.54 -27.10
CA ILE A 88 29.60 -8.20 -27.06
C ILE A 88 30.29 -7.97 -25.71
N TYR A 89 29.65 -8.34 -24.59
CA TYR A 89 30.29 -8.20 -23.29
C TYR A 89 31.61 -8.99 -23.20
N ASN A 90 31.59 -10.24 -23.66
CA ASN A 90 32.72 -11.14 -23.64
C ASN A 90 33.88 -10.62 -24.53
N ASP A 91 33.58 -10.19 -25.74
CA ASP A 91 34.57 -9.65 -26.68
C ASP A 91 35.34 -8.46 -26.08
N PHE A 92 34.64 -7.56 -25.40
CA PHE A 92 35.23 -6.40 -24.73
C PHE A 92 35.77 -6.71 -23.32
N SER A 93 35.68 -7.96 -22.86
CA SER A 93 36.25 -8.41 -21.57
C SER A 93 37.53 -9.22 -21.73
N GLN A 94 37.86 -9.64 -22.95
CA GLN A 94 39.12 -10.32 -23.24
C GLN A 94 40.30 -9.37 -22.96
N LYS A 95 41.15 -9.74 -22.00
CA LYS A 95 42.47 -9.13 -21.84
C LYS A 95 43.37 -9.68 -22.93
N LEU A 96 43.59 -8.91 -23.99
CA LEU A 96 44.71 -9.14 -24.89
C LEU A 96 45.92 -8.38 -24.35
N ASP A 97 47.10 -9.02 -24.39
CA ASP A 97 48.38 -8.45 -23.93
C ASP A 97 48.79 -7.19 -24.69
N ASN A 98 48.11 -6.88 -25.81
CA ASN A 98 48.33 -5.67 -26.59
C ASN A 98 47.00 -4.96 -26.91
N LYS A 99 46.90 -3.69 -26.53
CA LYS A 99 45.66 -2.89 -26.64
C LYS A 99 45.31 -2.53 -28.10
N ASN A 100 46.31 -2.49 -28.97
CA ASN A 100 46.15 -2.16 -30.40
C ASN A 100 45.51 -3.32 -31.18
N THR A 101 45.86 -4.58 -30.88
CA THR A 101 45.29 -5.75 -31.55
C THR A 101 43.84 -6.02 -31.16
N LEU A 102 43.44 -5.72 -29.91
CA LEU A 102 42.03 -5.76 -29.50
C LEU A 102 41.20 -4.72 -30.28
N LYS A 103 41.72 -3.52 -30.46
CA LYS A 103 41.03 -2.43 -31.16
C LYS A 103 40.81 -2.77 -32.64
N GLU A 104 41.84 -3.24 -33.34
CA GLU A 104 41.75 -3.65 -34.75
C GLU A 104 40.77 -4.83 -34.96
N ARG A 105 40.77 -5.82 -34.05
CA ARG A 105 39.82 -6.94 -34.08
C ARG A 105 38.37 -6.50 -33.87
N LEU A 106 38.14 -5.51 -33.00
CA LEU A 106 36.80 -4.95 -32.76
C LEU A 106 36.36 -4.04 -33.93
N GLU A 107 37.27 -3.27 -34.51
CA GLU A 107 37.03 -2.44 -35.71
C GLU A 107 36.58 -3.28 -36.90
N THR A 108 37.19 -4.44 -37.09
CA THR A 108 36.81 -5.42 -38.12
C THR A 108 35.52 -6.17 -37.78
N LYS A 109 35.33 -6.61 -36.52
CA LYS A 109 34.13 -7.38 -36.12
C LYS A 109 32.83 -6.54 -36.12
N TYR A 110 32.88 -5.25 -35.77
CA TYR A 110 31.71 -4.39 -35.53
C TYR A 110 31.63 -3.17 -36.46
N ASN A 111 32.34 -3.19 -37.59
CA ASN A 111 32.34 -2.16 -38.63
C ASN A 111 32.27 -0.72 -38.06
N LEU A 112 33.25 -0.38 -37.20
CA LEU A 112 33.21 0.86 -36.44
C LEU A 112 33.26 2.13 -37.32
N ASN A 113 33.72 1.99 -38.58
CA ASN A 113 33.73 3.08 -39.57
C ASN A 113 32.33 3.51 -40.03
N LYS A 114 31.31 2.65 -39.91
CA LYS A 114 29.90 3.02 -40.15
C LYS A 114 29.12 3.26 -38.86
N LEU A 115 29.77 3.20 -37.70
CA LEU A 115 29.10 3.38 -36.41
C LEU A 115 28.43 4.76 -36.33
N ASP A 116 29.03 5.81 -36.87
CA ASP A 116 28.41 7.16 -36.90
C ASP A 116 27.09 7.18 -37.71
N LYS A 117 26.99 6.36 -38.77
CA LYS A 117 25.77 6.23 -39.57
C LYS A 117 24.70 5.40 -38.85
N ALA A 118 25.12 4.34 -38.16
CA ALA A 118 24.26 3.55 -37.30
C ALA A 118 23.74 4.34 -36.09
N ILE A 119 24.58 5.20 -35.48
CA ILE A 119 24.19 6.14 -34.43
C ILE A 119 23.14 7.13 -34.95
N ASN A 120 23.23 7.56 -36.22
CA ASN A 120 22.20 8.40 -36.83
C ASN A 120 20.87 7.65 -37.03
N LEU A 121 20.89 6.37 -37.46
CA LEU A 121 19.69 5.53 -37.54
C LEU A 121 19.06 5.33 -36.16
N GLU A 122 19.89 5.04 -35.17
CA GLU A 122 19.50 4.92 -33.77
C GLU A 122 18.92 6.23 -33.25
N TYR A 123 19.48 7.38 -33.61
CA TYR A 123 18.92 8.71 -33.29
C TYR A 123 17.52 8.92 -33.88
N TYR A 124 17.27 8.52 -35.13
CA TYR A 124 15.93 8.61 -35.75
C TYR A 124 14.93 7.62 -35.15
N PHE A 125 15.38 6.43 -34.74
CA PHE A 125 14.59 5.45 -34.01
C PHE A 125 14.26 5.96 -32.59
N LEU A 126 15.26 6.46 -31.87
CA LEU A 126 15.13 7.18 -30.60
C LEU A 126 14.11 8.30 -30.68
N LYS A 127 14.16 9.11 -31.73
CA LYS A 127 13.20 10.23 -31.90
C LYS A 127 11.75 9.73 -31.95
N ARG A 128 11.50 8.52 -32.44
CA ARG A 128 10.16 7.89 -32.47
C ARG A 128 9.83 7.05 -31.23
N HIS A 129 10.83 6.60 -30.46
CA HIS A 129 10.66 5.74 -29.28
C HIS A 129 11.23 6.33 -27.98
N LYS A 130 11.44 7.65 -27.95
CA LYS A 130 12.08 8.42 -26.87
C LYS A 130 11.42 8.25 -25.51
N GLU A 131 10.16 7.83 -25.51
CA GLU A 131 9.32 7.49 -24.36
C GLU A 131 9.97 6.41 -23.46
N TYR A 132 10.90 5.60 -23.99
CA TYR A 132 11.43 4.40 -23.32
C TYR A 132 12.93 4.44 -22.96
N PHE A 133 13.70 5.42 -23.46
CA PHE A 133 15.17 5.48 -23.35
C PHE A 133 15.69 6.74 -22.63
N LYS A 134 16.92 6.67 -22.11
CA LYS A 134 17.59 7.76 -21.36
C LYS A 134 18.17 8.81 -22.31
N ASN A 135 18.39 10.02 -21.77
CA ASN A 135 19.12 11.12 -22.40
C ASN A 135 20.44 10.63 -23.04
N PHE A 136 20.47 10.61 -24.36
CA PHE A 136 21.65 10.30 -25.18
C PHE A 136 22.57 11.54 -25.21
N ASN A 137 23.82 11.40 -24.78
CA ASN A 137 24.80 12.49 -24.78
C ASN A 137 26.01 12.09 -25.65
N ILE A 138 26.06 12.62 -26.87
CA ILE A 138 27.14 12.35 -27.82
C ILE A 138 28.35 13.19 -27.43
N SER A 139 29.19 12.69 -26.51
CA SER A 139 30.58 13.15 -26.44
C SER A 139 31.36 12.64 -27.66
N ASN A 140 31.94 13.55 -28.44
CA ASN A 140 32.71 13.27 -29.67
C ASN A 140 34.04 12.50 -29.46
N THR A 141 34.27 11.95 -28.27
CA THR A 141 35.47 11.14 -27.96
C THR A 141 35.08 9.66 -27.80
N LEU A 142 35.30 8.88 -28.86
CA LEU A 142 35.09 7.42 -28.92
C LEU A 142 36.09 6.69 -28.01
N LYS A 143 35.82 6.65 -26.70
CA LYS A 143 36.50 5.72 -25.78
C LYS A 143 35.93 4.31 -25.96
N LEU A 144 36.76 3.27 -25.89
CA LEU A 144 36.37 1.85 -26.06
C LEU A 144 35.16 1.43 -25.20
N ASN A 145 35.08 1.93 -23.96
CA ASN A 145 33.95 1.68 -23.05
C ASN A 145 32.63 2.30 -23.54
N LYS A 146 32.70 3.41 -24.29
CA LYS A 146 31.53 4.04 -24.89
C LYS A 146 31.02 3.16 -26.03
N ILE A 147 31.90 2.73 -26.94
CA ILE A 147 31.56 1.81 -28.04
C ILE A 147 30.96 0.50 -27.51
N LYS A 148 31.54 -0.08 -26.46
CA LYS A 148 30.99 -1.25 -25.77
C LYS A 148 29.54 -1.03 -25.32
N ASN A 149 29.27 0.13 -24.72
CA ASN A 149 27.93 0.46 -24.22
C ASN A 149 26.96 0.74 -25.37
N GLU A 150 27.36 1.46 -26.42
CA GLU A 150 26.52 1.71 -27.60
C GLU A 150 26.13 0.38 -28.27
N LEU A 151 27.08 -0.53 -28.52
CA LEU A 151 26.78 -1.82 -29.16
C LEU A 151 25.89 -2.72 -28.28
N ARG A 152 26.16 -2.76 -26.97
CA ARG A 152 25.47 -3.66 -26.03
C ARG A 152 24.10 -3.15 -25.59
N ASN A 153 23.94 -1.85 -25.40
CA ASN A 153 22.72 -1.23 -24.87
C ASN A 153 22.14 -0.26 -25.90
N ASN A 154 22.16 -0.66 -27.17
CA ASN A 154 21.51 0.11 -28.22
C ASN A 154 20.00 0.16 -28.00
N ASP A 155 19.37 1.22 -28.48
CA ASP A 155 17.97 1.50 -28.22
C ASP A 155 17.04 0.47 -28.86
N PHE A 156 17.43 -0.13 -29.99
CA PHE A 156 16.66 -1.21 -30.59
C PHE A 156 16.61 -2.45 -29.68
N PHE A 157 17.74 -2.83 -29.10
CA PHE A 157 17.82 -3.95 -28.16
C PHE A 157 17.00 -3.65 -26.91
N ASP A 158 17.21 -2.47 -26.30
CA ASP A 158 16.50 -2.10 -25.09
C ASP A 158 14.99 -1.93 -25.33
N TRP A 159 14.56 -1.59 -26.55
CA TRP A 159 13.15 -1.52 -26.95
C TRP A 159 12.48 -2.88 -26.98
N TYR A 160 13.08 -3.84 -27.68
CA TYR A 160 12.55 -5.21 -27.74
C TYR A 160 12.47 -5.84 -26.34
N LEU A 161 13.49 -5.61 -25.50
CA LEU A 161 13.53 -6.12 -24.13
C LEU A 161 12.49 -5.45 -23.23
N TYR A 162 12.35 -4.12 -23.31
CA TYR A 162 11.34 -3.38 -22.57
C TYR A 162 9.91 -3.80 -22.95
N LYS A 163 9.61 -3.89 -24.25
CA LYS A 163 8.28 -4.27 -24.73
C LYS A 163 7.89 -5.66 -24.22
N LYS A 164 8.82 -6.62 -24.29
CA LYS A 164 8.59 -7.97 -23.77
C LYS A 164 8.41 -7.99 -22.25
N SER A 165 9.19 -7.18 -21.52
CA SER A 165 9.01 -6.99 -20.08
C SER A 165 7.59 -6.50 -19.74
N GLN A 166 7.05 -5.53 -20.49
CA GLN A 166 5.69 -5.03 -20.29
C GLN A 166 4.62 -6.09 -20.55
N GLU A 167 4.77 -6.86 -21.63
CA GLU A 167 3.89 -8.00 -21.92
C GLU A 167 3.89 -8.99 -20.77
N TYR A 168 5.06 -9.39 -20.26
CA TYR A 168 5.15 -10.31 -19.12
C TYR A 168 4.46 -9.77 -17.87
N LYS A 169 4.51 -8.47 -17.58
CA LYS A 169 3.82 -7.88 -16.42
C LYS A 169 2.31 -8.01 -16.56
N VAL A 170 1.78 -7.63 -17.74
CA VAL A 170 0.34 -7.72 -18.04
C VAL A 170 -0.12 -9.17 -18.00
N ASP A 171 0.61 -10.07 -18.66
CA ASP A 171 0.30 -11.50 -18.69
C ASP A 171 0.37 -12.13 -17.30
N THR A 172 1.31 -11.69 -16.46
CA THR A 172 1.40 -12.14 -15.06
C THR A 172 0.17 -11.71 -14.26
N ILE A 173 -0.22 -10.44 -14.34
CA ILE A 173 -1.41 -9.93 -13.64
C ILE A 173 -2.66 -10.66 -14.12
N LEU A 174 -2.85 -10.79 -15.44
CA LEU A 174 -3.97 -11.53 -16.02
C LEU A 174 -3.93 -13.01 -15.64
N GLY A 175 -2.74 -13.63 -15.61
CA GLY A 175 -2.53 -15.00 -15.17
C GLY A 175 -2.97 -15.23 -13.73
N ILE A 176 -2.66 -14.30 -12.82
CA ILE A 176 -3.12 -14.33 -11.43
C ILE A 176 -4.67 -14.26 -11.37
N PHE A 177 -5.29 -13.33 -12.10
CA PHE A 177 -6.75 -13.23 -12.14
C PHE A 177 -7.42 -14.46 -12.74
N ASN A 178 -6.88 -15.00 -13.83
CA ASN A 178 -7.38 -16.21 -14.47
C ASN A 178 -7.23 -17.42 -13.54
N PHE A 179 -6.13 -17.53 -12.81
CA PHE A 179 -5.94 -18.56 -11.80
C PHE A 179 -7.02 -18.49 -10.71
N ILE A 180 -7.30 -17.29 -10.18
CA ILE A 180 -8.37 -17.08 -9.18
C ILE A 180 -9.74 -17.44 -9.77
N LYS A 181 -10.03 -16.96 -10.98
CA LYS A 181 -11.31 -17.19 -11.68
C LYS A 181 -11.56 -18.67 -11.96
N ASN A 182 -10.53 -19.41 -12.33
CA ASN A 182 -10.61 -20.82 -12.69
C ASN A 182 -10.61 -21.73 -11.44
N ASN A 183 -10.00 -21.31 -10.34
CA ASN A 183 -9.92 -22.08 -9.09
C ASN A 183 -10.85 -21.50 -8.01
N ARG A 184 -12.13 -21.31 -8.35
CA ARG A 184 -13.12 -20.67 -7.45
C ARG A 184 -13.18 -21.31 -6.07
N TRP A 185 -13.19 -22.64 -6.00
CA TRP A 185 -13.26 -23.37 -4.72
C TRP A 185 -12.04 -23.10 -3.83
N LEU A 186 -10.83 -23.15 -4.39
CA LEU A 186 -9.60 -22.80 -3.68
C LEU A 186 -9.65 -21.35 -3.20
N SER A 187 -10.14 -20.44 -4.05
CA SER A 187 -10.29 -19.03 -3.68
C SER A 187 -11.30 -18.82 -2.55
N THR A 188 -12.41 -19.56 -2.52
CA THR A 188 -13.39 -19.50 -1.43
C THR A 188 -12.80 -20.02 -0.11
N ILE A 189 -12.06 -21.14 -0.14
CA ILE A 189 -11.40 -21.68 1.06
C ILE A 189 -10.36 -20.69 1.58
N LEU A 190 -9.49 -20.18 0.71
CA LEU A 190 -8.46 -19.22 1.09
C LEU A 190 -9.07 -17.91 1.60
N PHE A 191 -10.16 -17.45 0.98
CA PHE A 191 -10.89 -16.28 1.42
C PHE A 191 -11.43 -16.45 2.84
N PHE A 192 -12.11 -17.56 3.14
CA PHE A 192 -12.62 -17.81 4.49
C PHE A 192 -11.49 -18.02 5.51
N GLY A 193 -10.48 -18.80 5.13
CA GLY A 193 -9.29 -19.04 5.96
C GLY A 193 -8.56 -17.75 6.33
N PHE A 194 -8.45 -16.80 5.38
CA PHE A 194 -7.82 -15.50 5.63
C PHE A 194 -8.56 -14.68 6.70
N GLY A 195 -9.88 -14.53 6.60
CA GLY A 195 -10.67 -13.83 7.62
C GLY A 195 -10.65 -14.54 8.96
N PHE A 196 -10.62 -15.88 8.95
CA PHE A 196 -10.49 -16.66 10.18
C PHE A 196 -9.14 -16.40 10.87
N ILE A 197 -8.04 -16.32 10.11
CA ILE A 197 -6.72 -15.96 10.63
C ILE A 197 -6.75 -14.55 11.25
N ILE A 198 -7.34 -13.58 10.55
CA ILE A 198 -7.48 -12.21 11.06
C ILE A 198 -8.32 -12.18 12.34
N TYR A 199 -9.40 -12.96 12.38
CA TYR A 199 -10.25 -13.13 13.55
C TYR A 199 -9.48 -13.70 14.75
N ILE A 200 -8.73 -14.78 14.54
CA ILE A 200 -7.87 -15.35 15.58
C ILE A 200 -6.86 -14.32 16.08
N PHE A 201 -6.22 -13.58 15.17
CA PHE A 201 -5.22 -12.58 15.53
C PHE A 201 -5.83 -11.45 16.39
N TYR A 202 -7.00 -10.95 16.02
CA TYR A 202 -7.71 -9.95 16.80
C TYR A 202 -8.18 -10.50 18.16
N PHE A 203 -8.70 -11.72 18.18
CA PHE A 203 -9.15 -12.41 19.38
C PHE A 203 -8.05 -12.52 20.44
N PHE A 204 -6.84 -12.94 20.04
CA PHE A 204 -5.70 -13.06 20.94
C PHE A 204 -5.15 -11.70 21.40
N LYS A 205 -5.22 -10.67 20.55
CA LYS A 205 -4.75 -9.31 20.88
C LYS A 205 -5.60 -8.65 21.97
N GLU A 206 -6.92 -8.69 21.83
CA GLU A 206 -7.84 -7.89 22.68
C GLU A 206 -8.53 -8.72 23.79
N THR A 207 -8.28 -10.03 23.88
CA THR A 207 -9.02 -10.95 24.78
C THR A 207 -10.55 -10.82 24.64
N THR A 208 -11.01 -10.52 23.42
CA THR A 208 -12.44 -10.50 23.10
C THR A 208 -13.00 -11.92 23.20
N PRO A 209 -14.18 -12.16 23.76
CA PRO A 209 -14.78 -13.47 23.77
C PRO A 209 -15.11 -13.95 22.36
N PHE A 210 -15.04 -15.28 22.21
CA PHE A 210 -15.32 -15.96 20.97
C PHE A 210 -16.83 -15.87 20.71
N VAL A 211 -17.19 -15.56 19.48
CA VAL A 211 -18.59 -15.50 19.03
C VAL A 211 -18.89 -16.75 18.22
N PHE A 212 -20.10 -17.29 18.35
CA PHE A 212 -20.50 -18.56 17.73
C PHE A 212 -21.62 -18.34 16.71
N GLY A 213 -21.75 -19.28 15.77
CA GLY A 213 -22.88 -19.32 14.83
C GLY A 213 -22.80 -18.29 13.71
N GLN A 214 -23.94 -17.68 13.36
CA GLN A 214 -24.05 -16.79 12.20
C GLN A 214 -23.20 -15.51 12.33
N GLU A 215 -23.07 -14.98 13.54
CA GLU A 215 -22.28 -13.77 13.81
C GLU A 215 -20.79 -14.01 13.53
N PHE A 216 -20.28 -15.19 13.85
CA PHE A 216 -18.91 -15.58 13.53
C PHE A 216 -18.67 -15.62 12.03
N ILE A 217 -19.57 -16.27 11.28
CA ILE A 217 -19.48 -16.33 9.82
C ILE A 217 -19.52 -14.90 9.23
N TYR A 218 -20.43 -14.06 9.72
CA TYR A 218 -20.53 -12.66 9.29
C TYR A 218 -19.23 -11.89 9.52
N VAL A 219 -18.64 -11.98 10.72
CA VAL A 219 -17.39 -11.29 11.05
C VAL A 219 -16.25 -11.80 10.17
N VAL A 220 -16.09 -13.11 10.02
CA VAL A 220 -15.03 -13.71 9.19
C VAL A 220 -15.17 -13.29 7.73
N VAL A 221 -16.37 -13.38 7.15
CA VAL A 221 -16.61 -12.98 5.75
C VAL A 221 -16.40 -11.47 5.55
N SER A 222 -16.91 -10.65 6.47
CA SER A 222 -16.77 -9.19 6.39
C SER A 222 -15.30 -8.76 6.48
N THR A 223 -14.56 -9.33 7.42
CA THR A 223 -13.13 -9.04 7.61
C THR A 223 -12.32 -9.52 6.41
N SER A 224 -12.52 -10.74 5.92
CA SER A 224 -11.90 -11.21 4.66
C SER A 224 -12.14 -10.24 3.51
N THR A 225 -13.38 -9.80 3.33
CA THR A 225 -13.77 -8.88 2.26
C THR A 225 -13.04 -7.56 2.38
N ILE A 226 -13.12 -6.93 3.55
CA ILE A 226 -12.54 -5.60 3.80
C ILE A 226 -11.02 -5.63 3.66
N PHE A 227 -10.35 -6.60 4.30
CA PHE A 227 -8.89 -6.67 4.31
C PHE A 227 -8.28 -7.12 2.98
N LEU A 228 -9.04 -7.77 2.09
CA LEU A 228 -8.60 -8.02 0.71
C LEU A 228 -8.88 -6.83 -0.21
N LEU A 229 -9.98 -6.10 -0.01
CA LEU A 229 -10.33 -4.93 -0.85
C LEU A 229 -9.35 -3.77 -0.67
N ILE A 230 -8.96 -3.45 0.57
CA ILE A 230 -8.04 -2.34 0.86
C ILE A 230 -6.73 -2.41 0.02
N PRO A 231 -5.95 -3.51 0.05
CA PRO A 231 -4.73 -3.61 -0.74
C PRO A 231 -5.00 -3.64 -2.25
N ILE A 232 -6.12 -4.20 -2.71
CA ILE A 232 -6.51 -4.18 -4.13
C ILE A 232 -6.74 -2.73 -4.59
N ILE A 233 -7.46 -1.92 -3.81
CA ILE A 233 -7.69 -0.50 -4.10
C ILE A 233 -6.36 0.25 -4.17
N LEU A 234 -5.43 -0.01 -3.24
CA LEU A 234 -4.09 0.57 -3.26
C LEU A 234 -3.30 0.18 -4.51
N VAL A 235 -3.37 -1.09 -4.93
CA VAL A 235 -2.72 -1.55 -6.17
C VAL A 235 -3.32 -0.86 -7.40
N ILE A 236 -4.65 -0.74 -7.49
CA ILE A 236 -5.32 -0.02 -8.58
C ILE A 236 -4.88 1.45 -8.62
N PHE A 237 -4.77 2.08 -7.45
CA PHE A 237 -4.26 3.44 -7.33
C PHE A 237 -2.82 3.56 -7.86
N VAL A 238 -1.92 2.65 -7.46
CA VAL A 238 -0.53 2.63 -7.94
C VAL A 238 -0.45 2.38 -9.45
N MET A 239 -1.27 1.48 -9.99
CA MET A 239 -1.37 1.23 -11.44
C MET A 239 -1.84 2.47 -12.21
N SER A 240 -2.79 3.22 -11.64
CA SER A 240 -3.27 4.48 -12.23
C SER A 240 -2.16 5.53 -12.27
N PHE A 241 -1.39 5.68 -11.17
CA PHE A 241 -0.22 6.55 -11.10
C PHE A 241 0.87 6.17 -12.09
N TYR A 242 1.12 4.88 -12.26
CA TYR A 242 2.05 4.36 -13.24
C TYR A 242 1.63 4.69 -14.67
N TYR A 243 0.34 4.56 -14.99
CA TYR A 243 -0.19 4.93 -16.30
C TYR A 243 -0.01 6.43 -16.59
N LEU A 244 -0.29 7.29 -15.61
CA LEU A 244 -0.04 8.74 -15.72
C LEU A 244 1.44 9.04 -15.94
N TYR A 245 2.33 8.39 -15.20
CA TYR A 245 3.77 8.53 -15.37
C TYR A 245 4.22 8.17 -16.80
N ILE A 246 3.75 7.04 -17.34
CA ILE A 246 4.07 6.63 -18.71
C ILE A 246 3.50 7.61 -19.73
N SER A 247 2.25 8.04 -19.57
CA SER A 247 1.60 8.97 -20.48
C SER A 247 2.38 10.30 -20.57
N ASP A 248 2.76 10.86 -19.43
CA ASP A 248 3.51 12.12 -19.41
C ASP A 248 4.94 11.97 -19.92
N LYS A 249 5.53 10.78 -19.72
CA LYS A 249 6.84 10.45 -20.28
C LYS A 249 6.78 10.37 -21.80
N LYS A 250 5.70 9.79 -22.32
CA LYS A 250 5.40 9.70 -23.74
C LYS A 250 5.22 11.06 -24.39
N ASP A 251 4.50 11.96 -23.74
CA ASP A 251 4.26 13.33 -24.22
C ASP A 251 5.44 14.29 -24.00
N GLU A 252 6.60 13.79 -23.55
CA GLU A 252 7.80 14.58 -23.22
C GLU A 252 7.55 15.71 -22.20
N LYS A 253 6.51 15.61 -21.37
CA LYS A 253 6.11 16.64 -20.40
C LYS A 253 7.11 16.84 -19.25
N PHE A 254 8.04 15.90 -19.08
CA PHE A 254 9.19 15.98 -18.15
C PHE A 254 10.41 16.73 -18.73
N LYS A 255 10.30 17.38 -19.89
CA LYS A 255 11.35 18.28 -20.41
C LYS A 255 11.21 19.69 -19.83
N LYS A 256 12.35 20.38 -19.70
CA LYS A 256 12.51 21.71 -19.08
C LYS A 256 11.38 22.67 -19.48
N GLY A 257 10.53 23.04 -18.52
CA GLY A 257 9.92 24.37 -18.46
C GLY A 257 10.84 25.32 -17.70
N THR A 258 10.62 26.63 -17.83
CA THR A 258 11.43 27.66 -17.15
C THR A 258 11.35 27.59 -15.62
N PHE A 259 10.24 27.11 -15.05
CA PHE A 259 10.07 26.94 -13.60
C PHE A 259 9.30 25.66 -13.17
N PHE A 260 8.45 25.09 -14.04
CA PHE A 260 7.61 23.92 -13.73
C PHE A 260 7.59 22.92 -14.89
N TYR A 261 7.44 21.62 -14.60
CA TYR A 261 7.10 20.61 -15.62
C TYR A 261 5.63 20.73 -16.01
N LYS A 262 5.30 20.54 -17.30
CA LYS A 262 3.90 20.43 -17.76
C LYS A 262 3.28 19.04 -17.47
N SER A 263 3.82 18.36 -16.46
CA SER A 263 3.48 16.97 -16.17
C SER A 263 2.35 16.91 -15.17
N PHE A 264 1.22 16.37 -15.61
CA PHE A 264 0.09 16.06 -14.77
C PHE A 264 0.46 15.09 -13.64
N PHE A 265 1.36 14.13 -13.90
CA PHE A 265 1.91 13.26 -12.86
C PHE A 265 2.57 14.04 -11.72
N VAL A 266 3.40 15.05 -12.05
CA VAL A 266 4.04 15.91 -11.04
C VAL A 266 2.98 16.70 -10.28
N GLU A 267 2.04 17.33 -10.98
CA GLU A 267 0.99 18.14 -10.37
C GLU A 267 0.14 17.33 -9.37
N VAL A 268 -0.32 16.14 -9.79
CA VAL A 268 -1.14 15.25 -8.94
C VAL A 268 -0.33 14.74 -7.74
N LEU A 269 0.92 14.31 -7.95
CA LEU A 269 1.76 13.83 -6.84
C LEU A 269 2.04 14.95 -5.83
N SER A 270 2.36 16.14 -6.31
CA SER A 270 2.60 17.32 -5.47
C SER A 270 1.35 17.76 -4.73
N PHE A 271 0.18 17.66 -5.35
CA PHE A 271 -1.10 17.93 -4.71
C PHE A 271 -1.39 16.93 -3.58
N LEU A 272 -1.12 15.64 -3.78
CA LEU A 272 -1.27 14.63 -2.71
C LEU A 272 -0.33 14.88 -1.54
N LEU A 273 0.94 15.19 -1.82
CA LEU A 273 1.93 15.53 -0.79
C LEU A 273 1.51 16.77 0.01
N MET A 274 0.97 17.79 -0.66
CA MET A 274 0.39 18.95 -0.01
C MET A 274 -0.75 18.55 0.95
N ASN A 275 -1.73 17.76 0.50
CA ASN A 275 -2.84 17.32 1.34
C ASN A 275 -2.37 16.52 2.56
N ILE A 276 -1.41 15.61 2.39
CA ILE A 276 -0.82 14.85 3.50
C ILE A 276 -0.14 15.79 4.50
N THR A 277 0.58 16.79 4.01
CA THR A 277 1.27 17.78 4.84
C THR A 277 0.30 18.59 5.67
N ILE A 278 -0.77 19.09 5.05
CA ILE A 278 -1.84 19.83 5.76
C ILE A 278 -2.47 18.93 6.82
N LEU A 279 -2.74 17.66 6.50
CA LEU A 279 -3.32 16.72 7.45
C LEU A 279 -2.38 16.47 8.65
N ILE A 280 -1.07 16.45 8.45
CA ILE A 280 -0.09 16.34 9.55
C ILE A 280 -0.05 17.63 10.37
N PHE A 281 -0.01 18.79 9.73
CA PHE A 281 0.11 20.08 10.41
C PHE A 281 -1.23 20.68 10.83
N SER A 282 -2.37 19.99 10.64
CA SER A 282 -3.71 20.53 10.84
C SER A 282 -3.96 21.15 12.23
N GLU A 283 -3.40 20.56 13.30
CA GLU A 283 -3.55 21.05 14.67
C GLU A 283 -2.69 22.30 14.93
N ASN A 284 -1.52 22.38 14.31
CA ASN A 284 -0.67 23.57 14.38
C ASN A 284 -1.28 24.71 13.54
N ILE A 285 -1.86 24.37 12.39
CA ILE A 285 -2.62 25.30 11.55
C ILE A 285 -3.84 25.80 12.31
N SER A 286 -4.60 24.94 12.98
CA SER A 286 -5.76 25.35 13.77
C SER A 286 -5.39 26.21 14.97
N LYS A 287 -4.26 25.94 15.64
CA LYS A 287 -3.75 26.80 16.73
C LYS A 287 -3.26 28.16 16.22
N LEU A 288 -2.67 28.20 15.03
CA LEU A 288 -2.34 29.46 14.34
C LEU A 288 -3.59 30.29 14.06
N ILE A 289 -4.67 29.65 13.59
CA ILE A 289 -5.97 30.29 13.31
C ILE A 289 -6.71 30.69 14.61
N MET A 290 -6.56 29.92 15.70
CA MET A 290 -7.22 30.23 16.97
C MET A 290 -6.51 31.30 17.81
N ASN A 291 -5.20 31.49 17.63
CA ASN A 291 -4.44 32.54 18.31
C ASN A 291 -4.57 33.92 17.63
N SER A 292 -5.18 33.99 16.45
CA SER A 292 -5.71 35.24 15.92
C SER A 292 -7.07 35.49 16.56
N ASP A 293 -7.17 36.48 17.46
CA ASP A 293 -8.42 36.99 18.06
C ASP A 293 -9.35 37.67 17.02
N LEU A 294 -9.47 37.09 15.83
CA LEU A 294 -10.18 37.67 14.70
C LEU A 294 -11.41 36.82 14.38
N GLN A 295 -12.54 37.52 14.25
CA GLN A 295 -13.72 36.98 13.61
C GLN A 295 -13.29 36.39 12.27
N ILE A 296 -13.57 35.10 12.03
CA ILE A 296 -13.15 34.36 10.82
C ILE A 296 -13.55 35.16 9.57
N GLY A 297 -12.61 35.97 9.11
CA GLY A 297 -12.79 36.90 8.01
C GLY A 297 -12.29 36.27 6.72
N PHE A 298 -12.72 36.81 5.59
CA PHE A 298 -12.28 36.39 4.26
C PHE A 298 -10.73 36.33 4.12
N ASN A 299 -10.01 37.14 4.91
CA ASN A 299 -8.54 37.20 4.93
C ASN A 299 -7.87 35.93 5.49
N GLU A 300 -8.43 35.27 6.50
CA GLU A 300 -7.82 34.08 7.10
C GLU A 300 -7.96 32.84 6.20
N VAL A 301 -9.13 32.69 5.56
CA VAL A 301 -9.34 31.66 4.53
C VAL A 301 -8.38 31.88 3.36
N PHE A 302 -8.16 33.14 2.98
CA PHE A 302 -7.19 33.49 1.95
C PHE A 302 -5.75 33.14 2.35
N GLU A 303 -5.33 33.43 3.58
CA GLU A 303 -4.00 33.07 4.10
C GLU A 303 -3.76 31.56 4.09
N VAL A 304 -4.74 30.77 4.54
CA VAL A 304 -4.66 29.29 4.48
C VAL A 304 -4.52 28.82 3.04
N ILE A 305 -5.32 29.36 2.11
CA ILE A 305 -5.23 29.03 0.69
C ILE A 305 -3.84 29.39 0.13
N VAL A 306 -3.29 30.54 0.49
CA VAL A 306 -1.94 30.96 0.06
C VAL A 306 -0.88 30.00 0.59
N VAL A 307 -0.95 29.60 1.86
CA VAL A 307 -0.04 28.59 2.43
C VAL A 307 -0.17 27.26 1.70
N MET A 308 -1.38 26.80 1.40
CA MET A 308 -1.61 25.59 0.61
C MET A 308 -0.94 25.68 -0.77
N ILE A 309 -1.12 26.80 -1.47
CA ILE A 309 -0.50 27.05 -2.78
C ILE A 309 1.03 27.04 -2.68
N LEU A 310 1.61 27.69 -1.67
CA LEU A 310 3.06 27.72 -1.47
C LEU A 310 3.64 26.32 -1.19
N VAL A 311 2.96 25.53 -0.36
CA VAL A 311 3.34 24.14 -0.08
C VAL A 311 3.23 23.29 -1.33
N TRP A 312 2.18 23.46 -2.14
CA TRP A 312 2.04 22.78 -3.42
C TRP A 312 3.14 23.15 -4.41
N ILE A 313 3.48 24.43 -4.53
CA ILE A 313 4.58 24.91 -5.38
C ILE A 313 5.91 24.29 -4.91
N PHE A 314 6.18 24.27 -3.60
CA PHE A 314 7.36 23.63 -3.03
C PHE A 314 7.42 22.14 -3.39
N TYR A 315 6.30 21.42 -3.28
CA TYR A 315 6.25 20.02 -3.69
C TYR A 315 6.44 19.83 -5.18
N THR A 316 5.90 20.72 -6.00
CA THR A 316 6.06 20.67 -7.45
C THR A 316 7.53 20.85 -7.81
N PHE A 317 8.22 21.80 -7.17
CA PHE A 317 9.65 22.02 -7.36
C PHE A 317 10.52 20.83 -6.90
N THR A 318 10.25 20.28 -5.71
CA THR A 318 11.02 19.15 -5.16
C THR A 318 10.83 17.87 -5.95
N VAL A 319 9.59 17.50 -6.30
CA VAL A 319 9.29 16.36 -7.16
C VAL A 319 9.97 16.53 -8.53
N SER A 320 9.97 17.75 -9.07
CA SER A 320 10.65 18.06 -10.32
C SER A 320 12.17 17.82 -10.25
N ILE A 321 12.83 18.28 -9.19
CA ILE A 321 14.26 18.02 -8.95
C ILE A 321 14.53 16.53 -8.83
N LEU A 322 13.67 15.81 -8.11
CA LEU A 322 13.82 14.37 -7.89
C LEU A 322 13.74 13.63 -9.22
N ILE A 323 12.72 13.86 -10.04
CA ILE A 323 12.58 13.21 -11.37
C ILE A 323 13.81 13.43 -12.27
N LYS A 324 14.43 14.61 -12.20
CA LYS A 324 15.62 14.95 -12.98
C LYS A 324 16.86 14.14 -12.57
N ASN A 325 17.00 13.83 -11.28
CA ASN A 325 18.13 13.09 -10.76
C ASN A 325 17.80 11.60 -10.84
N GLN A 326 18.46 10.79 -11.66
CA GLN A 326 18.10 9.37 -11.85
C GLN A 326 18.17 8.51 -10.56
N LYS A 327 18.72 9.05 -9.46
CA LYS A 327 18.63 8.53 -8.09
C LYS A 327 17.35 8.96 -7.35
N ALA A 328 16.35 9.45 -8.09
CA ALA A 328 15.07 10.01 -7.65
C ALA A 328 14.34 9.11 -6.66
N THR A 329 14.34 7.81 -6.96
CA THR A 329 13.60 6.80 -6.22
C THR A 329 14.07 6.71 -4.78
N LEU A 330 15.37 6.79 -4.52
CA LEU A 330 15.91 6.77 -3.15
C LEU A 330 15.59 8.07 -2.40
N GLY A 331 15.68 9.22 -3.07
CA GLY A 331 15.38 10.53 -2.47
C GLY A 331 13.89 10.69 -2.13
N ILE A 332 13.00 10.31 -3.05
CA ILE A 332 11.55 10.26 -2.83
C ILE A 332 11.24 9.27 -1.71
N PHE A 333 11.87 8.10 -1.72
CA PHE A 333 11.68 7.07 -0.69
C PHE A 333 12.07 7.57 0.71
N LEU A 334 13.25 8.18 0.86
CA LEU A 334 13.72 8.75 2.13
C LEU A 334 12.85 9.93 2.59
N PHE A 335 12.39 10.75 1.65
CA PHE A 335 11.50 11.87 1.94
C PHE A 335 10.12 11.40 2.42
N MET A 336 9.55 10.39 1.75
CA MET A 336 8.27 9.80 2.17
C MET A 336 8.37 9.05 3.51
N LEU A 337 9.50 8.38 3.75
CA LEU A 337 9.84 7.77 5.05
C LEU A 337 9.80 8.80 6.20
N PHE A 338 10.33 9.99 5.98
CA PHE A 338 10.26 11.09 6.94
C PHE A 338 8.81 11.51 7.22
N PHE A 339 7.96 11.63 6.20
CA PHE A 339 6.54 11.95 6.38
C PHE A 339 5.77 10.85 7.12
N ILE A 340 6.07 9.58 6.84
CA ILE A 340 5.47 8.43 7.53
C ILE A 340 5.83 8.43 9.02
N PHE A 341 7.09 8.74 9.35
CA PHE A 341 7.52 8.93 10.74
C PHE A 341 6.72 10.04 11.43
N MET A 342 6.50 11.17 10.75
CA MET A 342 5.73 12.30 11.28
C MET A 342 4.25 11.96 11.50
N ILE A 343 3.60 11.26 10.56
CA ILE A 343 2.22 10.78 10.69
C ILE A 343 2.09 9.84 11.89
N SER A 344 3.03 8.89 12.02
CA SER A 344 2.99 7.89 13.09
C SER A 344 3.17 8.53 14.47
N LYS A 345 4.00 9.57 14.57
CA LYS A 345 4.15 10.37 15.79
C LYS A 345 2.85 11.11 16.14
N LYS A 346 2.16 11.69 15.15
CA LYS A 346 0.89 12.40 15.36
C LYS A 346 -0.24 11.49 15.84
N ILE A 347 -0.31 10.27 15.33
CA ILE A 347 -1.33 9.29 15.76
C ILE A 347 -1.07 8.82 17.21
N GLY A 348 0.07 9.16 17.82
CA GLY A 348 0.35 8.89 19.24
C GLY A 348 0.63 7.43 19.56
N SER A 349 0.54 6.53 18.56
CA SER A 349 0.82 5.10 18.73
C SER A 349 2.08 4.72 17.94
N ILE A 350 3.20 4.56 18.65
CA ILE A 350 4.43 3.96 18.09
C ILE A 350 4.12 2.61 17.41
N ASN A 351 3.11 1.90 17.92
CA ASN A 351 2.64 0.62 17.38
C ASN A 351 2.14 0.70 15.92
N LEU A 352 1.67 1.86 15.44
CA LEU A 352 1.23 2.03 14.04
C LEU A 352 2.37 2.40 13.08
N PHE A 353 3.56 2.76 13.57
CA PHE A 353 4.68 3.15 12.71
C PHE A 353 5.12 2.02 11.77
N PHE A 354 5.38 0.83 12.32
CA PHE A 354 5.84 -0.32 11.51
C PHE A 354 4.79 -0.78 10.48
N PRO A 355 3.49 -0.92 10.81
CA PRO A 355 2.45 -1.21 9.82
C PRO A 355 2.36 -0.21 8.66
N ILE A 356 2.45 1.10 8.96
CA ILE A 356 2.45 2.16 7.93
C ILE A 356 3.70 2.03 7.06
N LEU A 357 4.87 1.80 7.66
CA LEU A 357 6.12 1.60 6.96
C LEU A 357 6.07 0.39 6.02
N PHE A 358 5.55 -0.75 6.48
CA PHE A 358 5.37 -1.94 5.64
C PHE A 358 4.46 -1.64 4.45
N THR A 359 3.31 -1.03 4.69
CA THR A 359 2.37 -0.68 3.62
C THR A 359 3.02 0.19 2.55
N PHE A 360 3.74 1.22 2.98
CA PHE A 360 4.45 2.12 2.07
C PHE A 360 5.57 1.40 1.30
N PHE A 361 6.38 0.59 1.98
CA PHE A 361 7.43 -0.20 1.33
C PHE A 361 6.86 -1.15 0.28
N GLY A 362 5.74 -1.81 0.57
CA GLY A 362 5.01 -2.64 -0.39
C GLY A 362 4.54 -1.88 -1.62
N ILE A 363 3.97 -0.68 -1.43
CA ILE A 363 3.56 0.21 -2.55
C ILE A 363 4.76 0.62 -3.40
N CYS A 364 5.88 1.03 -2.77
CA CYS A 364 7.10 1.39 -3.48
C CYS A 364 7.68 0.22 -4.27
N LEU A 365 7.76 -0.97 -3.66
CA LEU A 365 8.20 -2.18 -4.36
C LEU A 365 7.31 -2.48 -5.56
N PHE A 366 5.98 -2.40 -5.38
CA PHE A 366 5.03 -2.61 -6.48
C PHE A 366 5.29 -1.63 -7.64
N TYR A 367 5.46 -0.34 -7.33
CA TYR A 367 5.77 0.69 -8.33
C TYR A 367 7.13 0.47 -9.01
N ILE A 368 8.16 0.06 -8.26
CA ILE A 368 9.47 -0.28 -8.81
C ILE A 368 9.34 -1.44 -9.79
N ILE A 369 8.61 -2.51 -9.44
CA ILE A 369 8.39 -3.66 -10.33
C ILE A 369 7.71 -3.22 -11.63
N LEU A 370 6.78 -2.25 -11.59
CA LEU A 370 6.13 -1.70 -12.79
C LEU A 370 7.11 -0.94 -13.69
N ILE A 371 8.11 -0.28 -13.12
CA ILE A 371 9.14 0.45 -13.90
C ILE A 371 10.30 -0.46 -14.34
N GLU A 372 10.63 -1.49 -13.56
CA GLU A 372 11.81 -2.32 -13.73
C GLU A 372 11.84 -3.01 -15.10
N LYS A 373 13.04 -3.16 -15.68
CA LYS A 373 13.22 -3.81 -16.98
C LYS A 373 13.84 -5.19 -16.79
N ASP A 374 13.14 -6.09 -16.10
CA ASP A 374 13.57 -7.50 -16.04
C ASP A 374 13.04 -8.27 -17.24
N GLU A 375 13.85 -9.16 -17.77
CA GLU A 375 13.67 -9.86 -19.03
C GLU A 375 13.20 -11.32 -18.81
N LYS A 376 12.91 -11.71 -17.57
CA LYS A 376 12.40 -13.04 -17.18
C LYS A 376 10.97 -12.98 -16.63
N ALA A 377 10.04 -13.67 -17.28
CA ALA A 377 8.66 -13.83 -16.79
C ALA A 377 8.60 -14.43 -15.37
N SER A 378 9.51 -15.37 -15.06
CA SER A 378 9.60 -16.03 -13.75
C SER A 378 9.94 -15.09 -12.58
N PHE A 379 10.42 -13.88 -12.86
CA PHE A 379 10.70 -12.87 -11.83
C PHE A 379 9.43 -12.13 -11.39
N TYR A 380 8.53 -11.79 -12.33
CA TYR A 380 7.42 -10.90 -12.06
C TYR A 380 6.37 -11.51 -11.13
N THR A 381 6.03 -12.79 -11.31
CA THR A 381 5.04 -13.48 -10.45
C THR A 381 5.43 -13.44 -8.97
N PRO A 382 6.61 -13.94 -8.54
CA PRO A 382 6.99 -13.86 -7.14
C PRO A 382 7.17 -12.42 -6.66
N ALA A 383 7.69 -11.51 -7.51
CA ALA A 383 7.88 -10.11 -7.13
C ALA A 383 6.55 -9.40 -6.80
N PHE A 384 5.53 -9.55 -7.65
CA PHE A 384 4.21 -8.97 -7.40
C PHE A 384 3.53 -9.60 -6.17
N LEU A 385 3.67 -10.91 -5.97
CA LEU A 385 3.11 -11.60 -4.79
C LEU A 385 3.76 -11.12 -3.48
N VAL A 386 5.08 -10.94 -3.46
CA VAL A 386 5.80 -10.41 -2.29
C VAL A 386 5.36 -8.97 -2.01
N ALA A 387 5.32 -8.10 -3.02
CA ALA A 387 4.88 -6.72 -2.86
C ALA A 387 3.43 -6.66 -2.33
N PHE A 388 2.52 -7.44 -2.91
CA PHE A 388 1.13 -7.50 -2.47
C PHE A 388 0.99 -8.03 -1.04
N SER A 389 1.75 -9.07 -0.66
CA SER A 389 1.72 -9.63 0.69
C SER A 389 2.17 -8.63 1.75
N ILE A 390 3.18 -7.80 1.44
CA ILE A 390 3.64 -6.72 2.32
C ILE A 390 2.55 -5.66 2.50
N ILE A 391 1.87 -5.25 1.41
CA ILE A 391 0.74 -4.30 1.47
C ILE A 391 -0.40 -4.90 2.30
N LEU A 392 -0.75 -6.16 2.07
CA LEU A 392 -1.81 -6.88 2.79
C LEU A 392 -1.54 -6.92 4.30
N LEU A 393 -0.33 -7.31 4.70
CA LEU A 393 0.08 -7.36 6.12
C LEU A 393 0.04 -5.97 6.75
N GLY A 394 0.64 -4.98 6.10
CA GLY A 394 0.69 -3.61 6.62
C GLY A 394 -0.71 -3.02 6.81
N THR A 395 -1.56 -3.10 5.78
CA THR A 395 -2.94 -2.58 5.84
C THR A 395 -3.80 -3.30 6.87
N THR A 396 -3.67 -4.62 6.98
CA THR A 396 -4.38 -5.40 8.01
C THR A 396 -4.03 -4.88 9.41
N LEU A 397 -2.74 -4.74 9.72
CA LEU A 397 -2.29 -4.27 11.04
C LEU A 397 -2.71 -2.82 11.33
N ILE A 398 -2.77 -1.94 10.32
CA ILE A 398 -3.23 -0.55 10.50
C ILE A 398 -4.72 -0.51 10.86
N PHE A 399 -5.54 -1.26 10.13
CA PHE A 399 -7.00 -1.09 10.16
C PHE A 399 -7.72 -2.10 11.05
N ILE A 400 -7.02 -3.08 11.66
CA ILE A 400 -7.66 -4.16 12.43
C ILE A 400 -8.63 -3.63 13.49
N ASP A 401 -8.18 -2.75 14.39
CA ASP A 401 -9.02 -2.25 15.49
C ASP A 401 -10.17 -1.38 14.96
N ILE A 402 -9.92 -0.59 13.92
CA ILE A 402 -10.91 0.30 13.30
C ILE A 402 -12.02 -0.51 12.64
N VAL A 403 -11.65 -1.54 11.88
CA VAL A 403 -12.61 -2.39 11.16
C VAL A 403 -13.47 -3.16 12.15
N TYR A 404 -12.87 -3.79 13.18
CA TYR A 404 -13.64 -4.50 14.19
C TYR A 404 -14.58 -3.56 14.96
N LYS A 405 -14.12 -2.38 15.39
CA LYS A 405 -14.99 -1.37 16.01
C LYS A 405 -16.16 -1.00 15.10
N LYS A 406 -15.93 -0.76 13.80
CA LYS A 406 -16.99 -0.45 12.82
C LYS A 406 -17.93 -1.61 12.55
N LEU A 407 -17.45 -2.85 12.64
CA LEU A 407 -18.29 -4.05 12.59
C LEU A 407 -19.10 -4.24 13.89
N ASN A 408 -19.05 -3.30 14.83
CA ASN A 408 -19.66 -3.38 16.15
C ASN A 408 -19.18 -4.60 16.94
N PHE A 409 -17.93 -4.98 16.72
CA PHE A 409 -17.31 -6.14 17.33
C PHE A 409 -16.06 -5.74 18.10
N GLY A 410 -15.89 -6.36 19.25
CA GLY A 410 -14.75 -6.12 20.12
C GLY A 410 -15.08 -5.13 21.22
N ASN A 411 -14.02 -4.75 21.93
CA ASN A 411 -14.02 -4.13 23.24
C ASN A 411 -14.45 -2.64 23.26
N ILE A 412 -15.66 -2.30 22.81
CA ILE A 412 -16.12 -0.91 22.65
C ILE A 412 -16.61 -0.34 23.99
N TYR A 413 -15.99 0.74 24.46
CA TYR A 413 -16.38 1.43 25.69
C TYR A 413 -17.44 2.48 25.41
N TYR A 414 -18.46 2.55 26.27
CA TYR A 414 -19.47 3.62 26.25
C TYR A 414 -19.48 4.34 27.59
N LYS A 415 -19.58 5.67 27.54
CA LYS A 415 -19.85 6.45 28.75
C LYS A 415 -21.20 6.07 29.34
N TYR A 416 -22.24 6.03 28.49
CA TYR A 416 -23.54 5.47 28.84
C TYR A 416 -24.36 5.05 27.62
N VAL A 417 -25.36 4.22 27.87
CA VAL A 417 -26.36 3.78 26.89
C VAL A 417 -27.75 4.04 27.46
N ILE A 418 -28.65 4.58 26.65
CA ILE A 418 -30.05 4.79 27.02
C ILE A 418 -30.86 3.57 26.60
N LEU A 419 -31.53 2.96 27.57
CA LEU A 419 -32.40 1.81 27.38
C LEU A 419 -33.86 2.20 27.55
N ASP A 420 -34.76 1.41 26.98
CA ASP A 420 -36.18 1.50 27.27
C ASP A 420 -36.48 1.17 28.74
N LYS A 421 -37.52 1.78 29.31
CA LYS A 421 -37.94 1.57 30.71
C LYS A 421 -38.28 0.12 31.02
N ASN A 422 -38.64 -0.65 29.99
CA ASN A 422 -39.01 -2.07 30.10
C ASN A 422 -37.80 -3.00 30.01
N ALA A 423 -36.58 -2.49 29.76
CA ALA A 423 -35.38 -3.30 29.67
C ALA A 423 -35.09 -3.99 31.01
N LYS A 424 -34.97 -5.32 30.98
CA LYS A 424 -34.61 -6.10 32.18
C LYS A 424 -33.10 -6.07 32.37
N LEU A 425 -32.65 -5.44 33.46
CA LEU A 425 -31.26 -5.47 33.89
C LEU A 425 -31.03 -6.59 34.91
N PRO A 426 -29.87 -7.26 34.90
CA PRO A 426 -29.51 -8.26 35.91
C PRO A 426 -29.34 -7.63 37.30
N ASN A 427 -29.57 -8.40 38.36
CA ASN A 427 -29.44 -7.95 39.75
C ASN A 427 -27.98 -7.67 40.15
N GLU A 428 -27.03 -8.17 39.36
CA GLU A 428 -25.59 -7.95 39.50
C GLU A 428 -25.17 -6.53 39.11
N ILE A 429 -26.03 -5.74 38.46
CA ILE A 429 -25.78 -4.33 38.14
C ILE A 429 -26.41 -3.44 39.21
N CYS A 430 -25.65 -2.47 39.67
CA CYS A 430 -26.07 -1.63 40.78
C CYS A 430 -26.84 -0.40 40.34
N ASP A 431 -27.73 0.07 41.22
CA ASP A 431 -28.39 1.34 41.04
C ASP A 431 -27.52 2.51 41.53
N ASP A 432 -28.04 3.71 41.37
CA ASP A 432 -27.32 4.96 41.60
C ASP A 432 -27.16 5.33 43.09
N ARG A 433 -27.72 4.55 44.02
CA ARG A 433 -27.73 4.85 45.47
C ARG A 433 -26.33 5.03 46.05
N TYR A 434 -25.34 4.29 45.56
CA TYR A 434 -23.96 4.29 46.10
C TYR A 434 -23.02 5.23 45.34
N ILE A 435 -23.45 5.76 44.19
CA ILE A 435 -22.62 6.48 43.23
C ILE A 435 -22.13 7.82 43.75
N LYS A 436 -22.98 8.55 44.47
CA LYS A 436 -22.60 9.81 45.10
C LYS A 436 -21.44 9.61 46.09
N ASN A 437 -21.54 8.58 46.92
CA ASN A 437 -20.53 8.29 47.94
C ASN A 437 -19.21 7.80 47.32
N ILE A 438 -19.27 7.03 46.23
CA ILE A 438 -18.07 6.56 45.51
C ILE A 438 -17.30 7.73 44.87
N LYS A 439 -18.01 8.74 44.32
CA LYS A 439 -17.38 9.92 43.71
C LYS A 439 -16.62 10.80 44.71
N GLU A 440 -17.03 10.80 45.97
CA GLU A 440 -16.42 11.62 47.02
C GLU A 440 -15.15 10.99 47.62
N ILE A 441 -14.81 9.74 47.24
CA ILE A 441 -13.65 9.02 47.77
C ILE A 441 -12.36 9.64 47.22
N LYS A 442 -11.51 10.14 48.13
CA LYS A 442 -10.13 10.53 47.80
C LYS A 442 -9.18 9.34 47.91
N GLU A 443 -9.28 8.56 48.98
CA GLU A 443 -8.40 7.42 49.25
C GLU A 443 -9.17 6.29 49.93
N MET A 444 -9.08 5.08 49.40
CA MET A 444 -9.58 3.87 50.05
C MET A 444 -8.65 3.47 51.20
N LEU A 445 -9.19 3.02 52.32
CA LEU A 445 -8.41 2.44 53.42
C LEU A 445 -8.55 0.91 53.44
N SER A 446 -9.78 0.41 53.43
CA SER A 446 -10.07 -1.02 53.38
C SER A 446 -11.47 -1.30 52.87
N TYR A 447 -11.69 -2.52 52.38
CA TYR A 447 -12.98 -3.08 52.02
C TYR A 447 -13.01 -4.54 52.45
N CYS A 448 -13.89 -4.90 53.39
CA CYS A 448 -14.09 -6.26 53.86
C CYS A 448 -15.55 -6.41 54.32
N ASP A 449 -16.13 -7.59 54.14
CA ASP A 449 -17.51 -7.90 54.54
C ASP A 449 -18.53 -6.84 54.08
N GLU A 450 -18.39 -6.41 52.83
CA GLU A 450 -19.24 -5.37 52.20
C GLU A 450 -19.20 -4.00 52.89
N ASN A 451 -18.16 -3.74 53.67
CA ASN A 451 -17.95 -2.46 54.32
C ASN A 451 -16.71 -1.74 53.77
N LEU A 452 -16.93 -0.61 53.11
CA LEU A 452 -15.87 0.25 52.57
C LEU A 452 -15.50 1.32 53.59
N THR A 453 -14.23 1.36 53.97
CA THR A 453 -13.65 2.42 54.80
C THR A 453 -12.73 3.29 53.95
N TYR A 454 -12.94 4.60 53.95
CA TYR A 454 -12.24 5.54 53.06
C TYR A 454 -12.03 6.92 53.69
N LYS A 455 -11.18 7.74 53.05
CA LYS A 455 -10.97 9.15 53.37
C LYS A 455 -11.56 10.06 52.31
N LEU A 456 -12.12 11.17 52.78
CA LEU A 456 -12.57 12.31 51.99
C LEU A 456 -11.44 13.33 51.75
N GLU A 457 -11.70 14.35 50.92
CA GLU A 457 -10.72 15.41 50.64
C GLU A 457 -10.27 16.20 51.87
N ASN A 458 -11.20 16.43 52.80
CA ASN A 458 -10.97 17.04 54.12
C ASN A 458 -10.24 16.11 55.12
N ASN A 459 -9.75 14.94 54.67
CA ASN A 459 -9.12 13.87 55.47
C ASN A 459 -10.02 13.21 56.53
N GLU A 460 -11.33 13.45 56.49
CA GLU A 460 -12.30 12.77 57.34
C GLU A 460 -12.43 11.30 56.93
N LYS A 461 -12.47 10.39 57.92
CA LYS A 461 -12.66 8.96 57.69
C LYS A 461 -14.14 8.60 57.77
N LYS A 462 -14.65 7.93 56.74
CA LYS A 462 -16.02 7.42 56.71
C LYS A 462 -16.04 5.93 56.37
N SER A 463 -17.13 5.28 56.77
CA SER A 463 -17.38 3.87 56.52
C SER A 463 -18.81 3.70 56.01
N ILE A 464 -18.98 2.91 54.95
CA ILE A 464 -20.27 2.68 54.30
C ILE A 464 -20.40 1.23 53.85
N LYS A 465 -21.59 0.67 54.06
CA LYS A 465 -21.95 -0.65 53.53
C LYS A 465 -22.24 -0.55 52.04
N ILE A 466 -21.41 -1.17 51.21
CA ILE A 466 -21.56 -1.25 49.75
C ILE A 466 -21.48 -2.72 49.37
N PRO A 467 -22.53 -3.27 48.72
CA PRO A 467 -22.52 -4.64 48.23
C PRO A 467 -21.34 -4.92 47.29
N SER A 468 -20.84 -6.16 47.32
CA SER A 468 -19.69 -6.60 46.52
C SER A 468 -19.87 -6.50 45.00
N ASN A 469 -21.11 -6.58 44.51
CA ASN A 469 -21.45 -6.33 43.10
C ASN A 469 -21.42 -4.84 42.72
N CYS A 470 -21.51 -3.93 43.70
CA CYS A 470 -21.57 -2.47 43.53
C CYS A 470 -20.24 -1.75 43.71
N ILE A 471 -19.13 -2.49 43.76
CA ILE A 471 -17.80 -1.93 43.91
C ILE A 471 -16.85 -2.53 42.89
N ALA A 472 -15.95 -1.69 42.39
CA ALA A 472 -14.87 -2.10 41.51
C ALA A 472 -13.56 -1.47 41.97
N PHE A 473 -12.46 -2.15 41.68
CA PHE A 473 -11.14 -1.74 42.12
C PHE A 473 -10.19 -1.69 40.94
N ALA A 474 -9.23 -0.77 40.96
CA ALA A 474 -8.11 -0.74 40.03
C ALA A 474 -6.77 -0.72 40.76
N ASN A 475 -5.72 -1.18 40.08
CA ASN A 475 -4.36 -1.02 40.54
C ASN A 475 -3.82 0.38 40.18
N LYS A 476 -2.56 0.64 40.58
CA LYS A 476 -1.82 1.88 40.30
C LYS A 476 -1.72 2.27 38.82
N ASP A 477 -1.70 1.27 37.93
CA ASP A 477 -1.58 1.48 36.48
C ASP A 477 -2.95 1.57 35.78
N GLY A 478 -4.05 1.57 36.56
CA GLY A 478 -5.42 1.66 36.03
C GLY A 478 -6.05 0.34 35.59
N TYR A 479 -5.40 -0.81 35.80
CA TYR A 479 -5.98 -2.12 35.51
C TYR A 479 -7.06 -2.49 36.54
N ILE A 480 -8.26 -2.76 36.03
CA ILE A 480 -9.43 -3.10 36.84
C ILE A 480 -9.38 -4.57 37.27
N TYR A 481 -9.53 -4.81 38.58
CA TYR A 481 -9.58 -6.15 39.14
C TYR A 481 -10.89 -6.86 38.78
N LYS A 482 -10.81 -8.12 38.39
CA LYS A 482 -11.97 -9.01 38.25
C LYS A 482 -12.48 -9.38 39.64
N THR A 483 -13.67 -8.90 39.98
CA THR A 483 -14.28 -9.09 41.30
C THR A 483 -15.56 -9.91 41.26
N TYR A 484 -16.18 -10.09 40.09
CA TYR A 484 -17.37 -10.92 39.94
C TYR A 484 -17.15 -12.36 40.44
N ASN A 485 -18.09 -12.84 41.26
CA ASN A 485 -18.14 -14.19 41.83
C ASN A 485 -16.98 -14.57 42.78
N LYS A 486 -16.25 -13.59 43.33
CA LYS A 486 -15.29 -13.82 44.42
C LYS A 486 -15.99 -13.75 45.77
N LYS A 487 -16.05 -14.89 46.48
CA LYS A 487 -16.74 -15.04 47.76
C LYS A 487 -16.08 -14.26 48.91
N ASP A 488 -14.75 -14.10 48.89
CA ASP A 488 -13.99 -13.43 49.95
C ASP A 488 -13.26 -12.19 49.41
N LEU A 489 -14.03 -11.16 49.05
CA LEU A 489 -13.48 -9.92 48.51
C LEU A 489 -13.04 -8.98 49.65
N CYS A 490 -11.86 -9.23 50.20
CA CYS A 490 -11.20 -8.36 51.18
C CYS A 490 -10.01 -7.63 50.57
N ARG A 491 -9.90 -6.32 50.78
CA ARG A 491 -8.83 -5.44 50.32
C ARG A 491 -8.44 -4.49 51.43
N ASP A 492 -7.15 -4.41 51.74
CA ASP A 492 -6.62 -3.51 52.77
C ASP A 492 -5.41 -2.78 52.18
N ASN A 493 -5.47 -1.45 52.06
CA ASN A 493 -4.38 -0.68 51.48
C ASN A 493 -3.09 -0.69 52.32
N LYS A 494 -3.13 -1.23 53.55
CA LYS A 494 -1.93 -1.54 54.33
C LYS A 494 -1.19 -2.80 53.86
N LYS A 495 -1.89 -3.74 53.21
CA LYS A 495 -1.36 -5.01 52.71
C LYS A 495 -1.27 -5.05 51.18
N ASP A 496 -2.31 -4.59 50.52
CA ASP A 496 -2.43 -4.45 49.07
C ASP A 496 -1.97 -3.03 48.70
N ILE A 497 -0.68 -2.85 48.44
CA ILE A 497 -0.15 -1.51 48.17
C ILE A 497 -0.80 -0.98 46.88
N ASN A 498 -1.60 0.08 47.02
CA ASN A 498 -2.16 0.93 45.96
C ASN A 498 -3.35 0.39 45.15
N VAL A 499 -4.38 -0.07 45.85
CA VAL A 499 -5.69 -0.33 45.25
C VAL A 499 -6.55 0.92 45.38
N SER A 500 -7.15 1.36 44.28
CA SER A 500 -8.13 2.45 44.25
C SER A 500 -9.52 1.91 43.94
N VAL A 501 -10.54 2.57 44.49
CA VAL A 501 -11.93 2.32 44.08
C VAL A 501 -12.16 3.00 42.74
N VAL A 502 -12.72 2.27 41.78
CA VAL A 502 -13.14 2.82 40.49
C VAL A 502 -14.65 2.74 40.36
N MET A 503 -15.17 3.61 39.50
CA MET A 503 -16.60 3.71 39.26
C MET A 503 -17.14 2.38 38.71
N PRO A 504 -18.11 1.72 39.39
CA PRO A 504 -18.67 0.48 38.90
C PRO A 504 -19.55 0.73 37.66
N THR A 505 -20.04 -0.35 37.06
CA THR A 505 -21.19 -0.29 36.14
C THR A 505 -22.45 -0.08 36.97
N TYR A 506 -23.25 0.91 36.60
CA TYR A 506 -24.47 1.26 37.32
C TYR A 506 -25.55 1.77 36.38
N PHE A 507 -26.79 1.83 36.84
CA PHE A 507 -27.89 2.41 36.09
C PHE A 507 -28.63 3.50 36.88
N ILE A 508 -29.21 4.45 36.14
CA ILE A 508 -30.15 5.45 36.65
C ILE A 508 -31.50 5.21 35.98
N LYS A 509 -32.56 5.04 36.78
CA LYS A 509 -33.94 4.94 36.26
C LYS A 509 -34.54 6.34 36.15
N LYS A 510 -34.89 6.72 34.92
CA LYS A 510 -35.69 7.91 34.61
C LYS A 510 -37.14 7.51 34.36
N TYR A 511 -38.01 8.50 34.18
CA TYR A 511 -39.44 8.27 33.99
C TYR A 511 -39.76 7.42 32.74
N ASP A 512 -38.99 7.58 31.66
CA ASP A 512 -39.23 6.97 30.34
C ASP A 512 -38.09 6.08 29.84
N SER A 513 -37.00 5.98 30.60
CA SER A 513 -35.74 5.40 30.15
C SER A 513 -34.87 4.93 31.31
N ILE A 514 -33.88 4.07 31.00
CA ILE A 514 -32.84 3.65 31.92
C ILE A 514 -31.49 4.03 31.33
N GLU A 515 -30.68 4.79 32.05
CA GLU A 515 -29.32 5.15 31.63
C GLU A 515 -28.33 4.19 32.26
N LEU A 516 -27.66 3.39 31.45
CA LEU A 516 -26.67 2.40 31.88
C LEU A 516 -25.26 2.93 31.63
N TYR A 517 -24.48 3.11 32.69
CA TYR A 517 -23.17 3.77 32.67
C TYR A 517 -22.00 2.80 32.79
N ASN A 518 -20.84 3.22 32.28
CA ASN A 518 -19.56 2.51 32.41
C ASN A 518 -19.66 1.05 31.96
N ILE A 519 -20.06 0.86 30.70
CA ILE A 519 -20.15 -0.46 30.11
C ILE A 519 -19.17 -0.63 28.97
N LYS A 520 -18.79 -1.88 28.76
CA LYS A 520 -18.01 -2.30 27.61
C LYS A 520 -18.87 -3.23 26.76
N ALA A 521 -19.32 -2.76 25.61
CA ALA A 521 -19.95 -3.64 24.63
C ALA A 521 -18.87 -4.53 24.03
N ILE A 522 -19.17 -5.82 23.97
CA ILE A 522 -18.27 -6.84 23.46
C ILE A 522 -18.64 -7.22 22.02
N THR A 523 -19.94 -7.30 21.75
CA THR A 523 -20.51 -7.38 20.41
C THR A 523 -21.86 -6.70 20.44
N LYS A 524 -22.18 -5.92 19.41
CA LYS A 524 -23.52 -5.38 19.15
C LYS A 524 -24.14 -6.00 17.87
N ILE A 525 -23.54 -7.09 17.39
CA ILE A 525 -24.01 -7.84 16.23
C ILE A 525 -25.18 -8.72 16.66
N GLY A 526 -26.17 -8.92 15.78
CA GLY A 526 -27.33 -9.77 16.05
C GLY A 526 -28.46 -9.04 16.78
N SER A 527 -29.32 -9.82 17.44
CA SER A 527 -30.53 -9.33 18.12
C SER A 527 -30.26 -8.78 19.52
N SER A 528 -29.06 -8.97 20.07
CA SER A 528 -28.71 -8.56 21.42
C SER A 528 -27.30 -8.01 21.52
N TRP A 529 -27.10 -7.01 22.36
CA TRP A 529 -25.80 -6.55 22.77
C TRP A 529 -25.24 -7.46 23.85
N HIS A 530 -24.02 -7.94 23.66
CA HIS A 530 -23.27 -8.61 24.71
C HIS A 530 -22.42 -7.57 25.43
N ILE A 531 -22.70 -7.35 26.70
CA ILE A 531 -22.08 -6.29 27.49
C ILE A 531 -21.25 -6.92 28.61
N LYS A 532 -20.17 -6.23 28.95
CA LYS A 532 -19.29 -6.51 30.07
C LYS A 532 -19.28 -5.33 31.01
N ALA A 533 -19.61 -5.59 32.27
CA ALA A 533 -19.52 -4.64 33.36
C ALA A 533 -18.06 -4.50 33.85
N VAL A 534 -17.80 -3.42 34.59
CA VAL A 534 -16.48 -3.08 35.14
C VAL A 534 -15.94 -4.21 36.04
N ASN A 535 -16.81 -4.89 36.79
CA ASN A 535 -16.46 -6.01 37.68
C ASN A 535 -16.18 -7.35 36.95
N ASP A 536 -16.15 -7.37 35.61
CA ASP A 536 -16.00 -8.54 34.72
C ASP A 536 -17.29 -9.36 34.52
N PHE A 537 -18.42 -8.98 35.12
CA PHE A 537 -19.72 -9.61 34.87
C PHE A 537 -20.17 -9.38 33.42
N ARG A 538 -20.76 -10.41 32.79
CA ARG A 538 -21.20 -10.36 31.39
C ARG A 538 -22.68 -10.68 31.30
N PHE A 539 -23.40 -9.90 30.53
CA PHE A 539 -24.83 -10.07 30.32
C PHE A 539 -25.25 -9.61 28.92
N LYS A 540 -26.50 -9.88 28.55
CA LYS A 540 -27.06 -9.49 27.27
C LYS A 540 -28.18 -8.47 27.45
N ILE A 541 -28.31 -7.55 26.49
CA ILE A 541 -29.43 -6.63 26.39
C ILE A 541 -30.00 -6.76 24.98
N ASP A 542 -31.31 -6.95 24.84
CA ASP A 542 -31.92 -6.99 23.51
C ASP A 542 -31.80 -5.63 22.82
N LYS A 543 -31.42 -5.67 21.54
CA LYS A 543 -31.11 -4.46 20.76
C LYS A 543 -32.31 -3.53 20.64
N ASP A 544 -33.51 -4.08 20.59
CA ASP A 544 -34.78 -3.34 20.51
C ASP A 544 -35.03 -2.46 21.74
N HIS A 545 -34.35 -2.75 22.85
CA HIS A 545 -34.41 -1.95 24.06
C HIS A 545 -33.36 -0.83 24.11
N VAL A 546 -32.45 -0.71 23.14
CA VAL A 546 -31.43 0.34 23.12
C VAL A 546 -31.92 1.54 22.30
N LYS A 547 -32.15 2.69 22.96
CA LYS A 547 -32.68 3.91 22.35
C LYS A 547 -31.60 4.85 21.80
N THR A 548 -30.50 5.01 22.53
CA THR A 548 -29.42 5.95 22.14
C THR A 548 -28.08 5.52 22.72
N GLU A 549 -27.01 5.75 21.95
CA GLU A 549 -25.64 5.45 22.31
C GLU A 549 -24.87 6.75 22.53
N VAL A 550 -24.09 6.86 23.62
CA VAL A 550 -23.16 7.97 23.83
C VAL A 550 -21.77 7.41 24.08
N GLU A 551 -20.94 7.46 23.04
CA GLU A 551 -19.53 7.02 23.06
C GLU A 551 -18.66 7.91 23.97
#